data_AF-A0A1G0ZI89-F1
#
_entry.id   AF-A0A1G0ZI89-F1
#
_cell.length_a   1.000
_cell.length_b   1.000
_cell.length_c   1.000
_cell.angle_alpha   90.00
_cell.angle_beta   90.00
_cell.angle_gamma   90.00
#
_symmetry.space_group_name_H-M   'P 1'
#
loop_
_entity.id
_entity.type
_entity.pdbx_description
1 polymer ?
#
loop_
_entity_poly.entity_id
_entity_poly.type
_entity_poly.pdbx_seq_one_letter_code
_entity_poly.pdbx_strand_id
1 'polypeptide(L)'
;MPNHVHVLMKTHAEFKLSEIIHSWKSFTSKEINKRLKTSGSFWHREYYDTFIRNEKHNAAVMDYIAMNPVKAGFVKSPEEWKWSSVYKEK
;
A
#
# COMPACT_ATOMS: atom_id res chain seq x y z
N MET A 1 -2.21 -0.64 7.20
CA MET A 1 -1.95 0.46 8.17
C MET A 1 -1.52 -0.12 9.52
N PRO A 2 -0.97 0.66 10.48
CA PRO A 2 0.39 1.23 10.47
C PRO A 2 1.51 0.18 10.26
N ASN A 3 1.20 -1.11 10.27
CA ASN A 3 2.17 -2.21 10.10
C ASN A 3 2.20 -2.81 8.68
N HIS A 4 1.34 -2.33 7.76
CA HIS A 4 1.26 -2.78 6.35
C HIS A 4 0.69 -1.69 5.45
N VAL A 5 0.72 -1.92 4.13
CA VAL A 5 0.12 -1.05 3.10
C VAL A 5 -0.73 -1.88 2.15
N HIS A 6 -1.80 -1.29 1.61
CA HIS A 6 -2.56 -1.84 0.49
C HIS A 6 -2.39 -0.92 -0.72
N VAL A 7 -2.11 -1.50 -1.88
CA VAL A 7 -1.86 -0.76 -3.12
C VAL A 7 -2.62 -1.41 -4.25
N LEU A 8 -3.37 -0.60 -4.99
CA LEU A 8 -3.93 -0.96 -6.29
C LEU A 8 -3.04 -0.34 -7.37
N MET A 9 -2.52 -1.14 -8.28
CA MET A 9 -1.67 -0.67 -9.35
C MET A 9 -1.91 -1.43 -10.66
N LYS A 10 -1.60 -0.77 -11.76
CA LYS A 10 -1.50 -1.37 -13.09
C LYS A 10 -0.02 -1.45 -13.44
N THR A 11 0.45 -2.65 -13.79
CA THR A 11 1.82 -2.84 -14.26
C THR A 11 1.88 -2.62 -15.77
N HIS A 12 3.04 -2.15 -16.25
CA HIS A 12 3.34 -2.22 -17.69
C HIS A 12 3.81 -3.63 -18.04
N ALA A 13 3.53 -4.07 -19.27
CA ALA A 13 3.81 -5.45 -19.71
C ALA A 13 5.30 -5.84 -19.60
N GLU A 14 6.19 -4.86 -19.66
CA GLU A 14 7.65 -5.04 -19.59
C GLU A 14 8.17 -5.32 -18.18
N PHE A 15 7.39 -5.03 -17.14
CA PHE A 15 7.82 -5.15 -15.75
C PHE A 15 7.00 -6.17 -14.98
N LYS A 16 7.67 -7.15 -14.38
CA LYS A 16 7.01 -8.11 -13.49
C LYS A 16 6.67 -7.44 -12.17
N LEU A 17 5.52 -7.82 -11.60
CA LEU A 17 5.10 -7.33 -10.28
C LEU A 17 6.18 -7.56 -9.22
N SER A 18 6.81 -8.74 -9.22
CA SER A 18 7.86 -9.09 -8.25
C SER A 18 9.09 -8.17 -8.33
N GLU A 19 9.46 -7.69 -9.51
CA GLU A 19 10.59 -6.76 -9.71
C GLU A 19 10.25 -5.37 -9.15
N ILE A 20 9.03 -4.90 -9.42
CA ILE A 20 8.51 -3.63 -8.89
C ILE A 20 8.48 -3.68 -7.36
N ILE A 21 7.90 -4.73 -6.78
CA ILE A 21 7.79 -4.90 -5.34
C ILE A 21 9.17 -5.04 -4.69
N HIS A 22 10.09 -5.78 -5.31
CA HIS A 22 11.47 -5.91 -4.81
C HIS A 22 12.17 -4.54 -4.76
N SER A 23 12.13 -3.78 -5.85
CA SER A 23 12.72 -2.45 -5.93
C SER A 23 12.14 -1.50 -4.88
N TRP A 24 10.81 -1.44 -4.78
CA TRP A 24 10.11 -0.60 -3.82
C TRP A 24 10.45 -0.95 -2.37
N LYS A 25 10.40 -2.23 -2.00
CA LYS A 25 10.71 -2.69 -0.63
C LYS A 25 12.17 -2.46 -0.28
N SER A 26 13.10 -2.69 -1.22
CA SER A 26 14.53 -2.49 -1.02
C SER A 26 14.86 -1.01 -0.78
N PHE A 27 14.37 -0.13 -1.65
CA PHE A 27 14.58 1.31 -1.53
C PHE A 27 14.01 1.84 -0.20
N THR A 28 12.73 1.56 0.06
CA THR A 28 12.07 2.10 1.26
C THR A 28 12.65 1.54 2.56
N SER A 29 13.04 0.26 2.61
CA SER A 29 13.68 -0.31 3.82
C SER A 29 14.97 0.41 4.17
N LYS A 30 15.81 0.71 3.16
CA LYS A 30 17.08 1.42 3.36
C LYS A 30 16.85 2.83 3.88
N GLU A 31 15.93 3.56 3.26
CA GLU A 31 15.61 4.94 3.66
C GLU A 31 14.98 5.01 5.05
N ILE A 32 14.08 4.08 5.37
CA ILE A 32 13.42 4.04 6.68
C ILE A 32 14.44 3.67 7.77
N ASN A 33 15.24 2.63 7.58
CA ASN A 33 16.27 2.24 8.54
C ASN A 33 17.28 3.37 8.78
N LYS A 34 17.69 4.08 7.72
CA LYS A 34 18.57 5.26 7.83
C LYS A 34 17.95 6.35 8.71
N ARG A 35 16.67 6.66 8.49
CA ARG A 35 15.94 7.68 9.27
C ARG A 35 15.73 7.27 10.73
N LEU A 36 15.46 5.99 10.98
CA LEU A 36 15.24 5.44 12.32
C LEU A 36 16.52 5.07 13.06
N LYS A 37 17.69 5.16 12.40
CA LYS A 37 18.99 4.69 12.91
C LYS A 37 18.96 3.21 13.32
N THR A 38 18.22 2.40 12.57
CA THR A 38 18.09 0.95 12.77
C THR A 38 18.74 0.19 11.60
N SER A 39 18.84 -1.12 11.73
CA SER A 39 19.31 -2.02 10.68
C SER A 39 18.46 -3.30 10.64
N GLY A 40 18.55 -4.05 9.55
CA GLY A 40 17.80 -5.29 9.35
C GLY A 40 16.57 -5.14 8.43
N SER A 41 15.70 -6.15 8.45
CA SER A 41 14.50 -6.19 7.59
C SER A 41 13.43 -5.25 8.12
N PHE A 42 12.92 -4.35 7.27
CA PHE A 42 11.78 -3.49 7.60
C PHE A 42 10.45 -4.13 7.17
N TRP A 43 10.38 -4.62 5.93
CA TRP A 43 9.19 -5.29 5.42
C TRP A 43 9.18 -6.79 5.75
N HIS A 44 7.96 -7.36 5.81
CA HIS A 44 7.78 -8.81 5.74
C HIS A 44 8.38 -9.36 4.43
N ARG A 45 8.87 -10.60 4.40
CA ARG A 45 9.57 -11.17 3.22
C ARG A 45 8.69 -11.21 1.98
N GLU A 46 7.52 -11.83 2.11
CA GLU A 46 6.55 -11.99 1.01
C GLU A 46 5.63 -10.76 0.84
N TYR A 47 4.92 -10.71 -0.28
CA TYR A 47 3.77 -9.84 -0.51
C TYR A 47 2.54 -10.69 -0.85
N TYR A 48 1.35 -10.12 -0.71
CA TYR A 48 0.11 -10.75 -1.14
C TYR A 48 -0.47 -9.96 -2.31
N ASP A 49 -0.83 -10.64 -3.39
CA ASP A 49 -1.41 -10.03 -4.58
C ASP A 49 -2.71 -10.72 -5.02
N THR A 50 -3.50 -9.99 -5.78
CA THR A 50 -4.75 -10.49 -6.37
C THR A 50 -4.96 -9.79 -7.71
N PHE A 51 -5.12 -10.57 -8.78
CA PHE A 51 -5.35 -10.03 -10.11
C PHE A 51 -6.76 -9.47 -10.26
N ILE A 52 -6.87 -8.22 -10.71
CA ILE A 52 -8.15 -7.56 -10.96
C ILE A 52 -8.75 -8.10 -12.26
N ARG A 53 -9.97 -8.64 -12.18
CA ARG A 53 -10.60 -9.43 -13.26
C ARG A 53 -11.56 -8.63 -14.14
N ASN A 54 -12.12 -7.55 -13.60
CA ASN A 54 -13.09 -6.68 -14.26
C ASN A 54 -13.26 -5.37 -13.47
N GLU A 55 -14.00 -4.44 -14.04
CA GLU A 55 -14.25 -3.11 -13.46
C GLU A 55 -14.99 -3.18 -12.12
N LYS A 56 -15.93 -4.12 -11.95
CA LYS A 56 -16.63 -4.32 -10.66
C LYS A 56 -15.66 -4.72 -9.56
N HIS A 57 -14.72 -5.62 -9.85
CA HIS A 57 -13.67 -6.01 -8.92
C HIS A 57 -12.72 -4.83 -8.64
N ASN A 58 -12.37 -4.05 -9.66
CA ASN A 58 -11.55 -2.85 -9.51
C ASN A 58 -12.19 -1.83 -8.54
N ALA A 59 -13.46 -1.51 -8.74
CA ALA A 59 -14.22 -0.60 -7.88
C ALA A 59 -14.30 -1.11 -6.44
N ALA A 60 -14.63 -2.39 -6.26
CA ALA A 60 -14.70 -3.00 -4.93
C ALA A 60 -13.36 -2.96 -4.17
N VAL A 61 -12.23 -3.13 -4.88
CA VAL A 61 -10.89 -3.03 -4.27
C VAL A 61 -10.54 -1.58 -3.92
N MET A 62 -10.88 -0.61 -4.77
CA MET A 62 -10.71 0.82 -4.44
C MET A 62 -11.44 1.18 -3.14
N ASP A 63 -12.72 0.80 -3.04
CA ASP A 63 -13.53 1.04 -1.84
C ASP A 63 -12.96 0.31 -0.61
N TYR A 64 -12.50 -0.94 -0.79
CA TYR A 64 -11.87 -1.69 0.28
C TYR A 64 -10.62 -1.00 0.83
N ILE A 65 -9.73 -0.51 -0.06
CA ILE A 65 -8.49 0.18 0.34
C ILE A 65 -8.83 1.48 1.05
N ALA A 66 -9.74 2.28 0.50
CA ALA A 66 -10.17 3.55 1.08
C ALA A 66 -10.81 3.38 2.46
N MET A 67 -11.63 2.35 2.64
CA MET A 67 -12.32 2.07 3.90
C MET A 67 -11.46 1.35 4.94
N ASN A 68 -10.27 0.86 4.59
CA ASN A 68 -9.44 0.08 5.51
C ASN A 68 -9.07 0.85 6.80
N PRO A 69 -8.66 2.13 6.76
CA PRO A 69 -8.41 2.91 7.97
C PRO A 69 -9.64 3.11 8.86
N VAL A 70 -10.82 3.26 8.25
CA VAL A 70 -12.11 3.39 8.97
C VAL A 70 -12.46 2.07 9.66
N LYS A 71 -12.37 0.95 8.93
CA LYS A 71 -12.61 -0.40 9.48
C LYS A 71 -11.64 -0.75 10.62
N ALA A 72 -10.42 -0.23 10.57
CA ALA A 72 -9.42 -0.39 11.62
C ALA A 72 -9.59 0.60 12.79
N GLY A 73 -10.58 1.51 12.73
CA GLY A 73 -10.90 2.45 13.81
C GLY A 73 -9.97 3.66 13.92
N PHE A 74 -9.14 3.94 12.91
CA PHE A 74 -8.18 5.05 12.96
C PHE A 74 -8.79 6.42 12.66
N VAL A 75 -9.84 6.45 11.84
CA VAL A 75 -10.54 7.67 11.38
C VAL A 75 -12.03 7.40 11.23
N LYS A 76 -12.85 8.45 11.22
CA LYS A 76 -14.31 8.30 11.07
C LYS A 76 -14.75 8.25 9.60
N SER A 77 -13.97 8.84 8.70
CA SER A 77 -14.19 8.73 7.24
C SER A 77 -12.88 8.49 6.50
N PRO A 78 -12.91 7.89 5.28
CA PRO A 78 -11.71 7.63 4.50
C PRO A 78 -10.86 8.88 4.22
N GLU A 79 -11.53 10.02 3.99
CA GLU A 79 -10.91 11.29 3.62
C GLU A 79 -10.10 11.92 4.76
N GLU A 80 -10.28 11.46 6.00
CA GLU A 80 -9.49 11.92 7.15
C GLU A 80 -8.14 11.20 7.26
N TRP A 81 -7.92 10.10 6.53
CA TRP A 81 -6.69 9.34 6.61
C TRP A 81 -5.60 9.91 5.69
N LYS A 82 -4.74 10.76 6.27
CA LYS A 82 -3.64 11.47 5.58
C LYS A 82 -2.65 10.61 4.80
N TRP A 83 -2.60 9.31 5.05
CA TRP A 83 -1.69 8.37 4.38
C TRP A 83 -2.40 7.53 3.31
N SER A 84 -3.41 8.09 2.66
CA SER A 84 -4.11 7.47 1.52
C SER A 84 -4.35 8.47 0.40
N SER A 85 -4.65 7.94 -0.79
CA SER A 85 -4.99 8.74 -1.99
C SER A 85 -6.35 9.41 -1.93
N VAL A 86 -7.20 9.06 -0.96
CA VAL A 86 -8.54 9.66 -0.78
C VAL A 86 -8.55 10.79 0.25
N TYR A 87 -7.41 11.10 0.87
CA TYR A 87 -7.27 12.19 1.82
C TYR A 87 -7.70 13.52 1.20
N LYS A 88 -8.48 14.31 1.95
CA LYS A 88 -8.82 15.68 1.59
C LYS A 88 -8.35 16.61 2.71
N GLU A 89 -7.46 17.53 2.36
CA GLU A 89 -7.10 18.63 3.26
C GLU A 89 -8.34 19.52 3.44
N LYS A 90 -8.67 19.83 4.69
CA LYS A 90 -9.82 20.68 5.05
C LYS A 90 -9.49 22.15 4.87
#